data_AF-A0A091FDG9-F1
#
_entry.id   AF-A0A091FDG9-F1
#
_cell.length_a   1.000
_cell.length_b   1.000
_cell.length_c   1.000
_cell.angle_alpha   90.00
_cell.angle_beta   90.00
_cell.angle_gamma   90.00
#
_symmetry.space_group_name_H-M   'P 1'
#
loop_
_entity.id
_entity.type
_entity.pdbx_description
1 polymer ?
#
loop_
_entity_poly.entity_id
_entity_poly.type
_entity_poly.pdbx_seq_one_letter_code
_entity_poly.pdbx_strand_id
1 'polypeptide(L)'
;MFFTLHILLMAISTFGIIAGVSAAMFFRKKKNWLKIHKTVNLISSIGAAAGIVMVFIYITSTGGEHFDGFHQIIGLTAFISAAVTMFLGFYQFKAKNKPAIRATHRWLGRLSLMMFLTAIIMGLILINII
;
A
#
# COMPACT_ATOMS: atom_id res chain seq x y z
N MET A 1 -22.33 -0.93 2.24
CA MET A 1 -21.61 -1.59 1.14
C MET A 1 -20.21 -1.02 0.93
N PHE A 2 -20.07 0.29 0.65
CA PHE A 2 -18.76 0.91 0.40
C PHE A 2 -17.74 0.74 1.54
N PHE A 3 -18.19 0.85 2.80
CA PHE A 3 -17.34 0.57 3.96
C PHE A 3 -16.78 -0.86 3.99
N THR A 4 -17.62 -1.87 3.76
CA THR A 4 -17.19 -3.27 3.67
C THR A 4 -16.23 -3.49 2.50
N LEU A 5 -16.49 -2.87 1.34
CA LEU A 5 -15.60 -2.92 0.19
C LEU A 5 -14.24 -2.29 0.49
N HIS A 6 -14.20 -1.16 1.21
CA HIS A 6 -12.96 -0.57 1.70
C HIS A 6 -12.15 -1.58 2.52
N ILE A 7 -12.74 -2.20 3.54
CA ILE A 7 -12.05 -3.18 4.39
C ILE A 7 -11.48 -4.33 3.57
N LEU A 8 -12.30 -4.97 2.72
CA LEU A 8 -11.88 -6.10 1.90
C LEU A 8 -10.75 -5.73 0.92
N LEU A 9 -10.89 -4.61 0.22
CA LEU A 9 -9.89 -4.13 -0.73
C LEU A 9 -8.58 -3.78 -0.03
N MET A 10 -8.62 -3.11 1.12
CA MET A 10 -7.42 -2.74 1.88
C MET A 10 -6.72 -3.98 2.46
N ALA A 11 -7.47 -4.97 2.92
CA ALA A 11 -6.92 -6.24 3.40
C ALA A 11 -6.20 -7.00 2.26
N ILE A 12 -6.89 -7.25 1.14
CA ILE A 12 -6.32 -7.94 -0.03
C ILE A 12 -5.10 -7.19 -0.56
N SER A 13 -5.18 -5.86 -0.64
CA SER A 13 -4.08 -5.03 -1.11
C SER A 13 -2.87 -5.11 -0.18
N THR A 14 -3.08 -5.09 1.14
CA THR A 14 -1.98 -5.20 2.10
C THR A 14 -1.32 -6.58 2.04
N PHE A 15 -2.09 -7.66 1.97
CA PHE A 15 -1.53 -9.01 1.78
C PHE A 15 -0.77 -9.13 0.46
N GLY A 16 -1.27 -8.52 -0.61
CA GLY A 16 -0.55 -8.48 -1.88
C GLY A 16 0.75 -7.67 -1.80
N ILE A 17 0.77 -6.50 -1.13
CA ILE A 17 2.01 -5.74 -0.89
C ILE A 17 3.00 -6.57 -0.06
N ILE A 18 2.55 -7.27 0.98
CA ILE A 18 3.38 -8.21 1.76
C ILE A 18 4.00 -9.27 0.84
N ALA A 19 3.19 -9.91 -0.01
CA ALA A 19 3.66 -10.91 -0.95
C ALA A 19 4.65 -10.33 -1.97
N GLY A 20 4.38 -9.13 -2.49
CA GLY A 20 5.24 -8.42 -3.44
C GLY A 20 6.58 -8.03 -2.82
N VAL A 21 6.59 -7.50 -1.60
CA VAL A 21 7.82 -7.20 -0.85
C VAL A 21 8.58 -8.48 -0.52
N SER A 22 7.89 -9.54 -0.10
CA SER A 22 8.48 -10.85 0.19
C SER A 22 9.14 -11.47 -1.05
N ALA A 23 8.53 -11.35 -2.23
CA ALA A 23 9.13 -11.76 -3.51
C ALA A 23 10.50 -11.11 -3.73
N ALA A 24 10.61 -9.81 -3.42
CA ALA A 24 11.84 -9.05 -3.55
C ALA A 24 12.84 -9.28 -2.41
N MET A 25 12.43 -9.82 -1.26
CA MET A 25 13.33 -10.10 -0.13
C MET A 25 13.88 -11.52 -0.17
N PHE A 26 13.01 -12.51 -0.36
CA PHE A 26 13.35 -13.93 -0.17
C PHE A 26 13.53 -14.69 -1.48
N PHE A 27 12.87 -14.25 -2.56
CA PHE A 27 12.75 -15.05 -3.79
C PHE A 27 13.60 -14.53 -4.96
N ARG A 28 14.56 -13.63 -4.73
CA ARG A 28 15.41 -13.05 -5.80
C ARG A 28 16.15 -14.06 -6.67
N LYS A 29 16.40 -15.27 -6.17
CA LYS A 29 17.04 -16.35 -6.95
C LYS A 29 16.11 -17.01 -7.98
N LYS A 30 14.79 -16.79 -7.90
CA LYS A 30 13.80 -17.38 -8.81
C LYS A 30 13.65 -16.52 -10.07
N LYS A 31 13.67 -17.13 -11.26
CA LYS A 31 13.61 -16.42 -12.57
C LYS A 31 12.49 -15.36 -12.67
N ASN A 32 11.33 -15.62 -12.06
CA ASN A 32 10.14 -14.78 -12.19
C ASN A 32 9.94 -13.76 -11.05
N TRP A 33 10.90 -13.64 -10.11
CA TRP A 33 10.72 -12.83 -8.90
C TRP A 33 10.35 -11.37 -9.20
N LEU A 34 10.99 -10.76 -10.20
CA LEU A 34 10.77 -9.36 -10.55
C LEU A 34 9.41 -9.16 -11.21
N LYS A 35 8.96 -10.13 -12.03
CA LYS A 35 7.64 -10.11 -12.65
C LYS A 35 6.56 -10.20 -11.57
N ILE A 36 6.68 -11.16 -10.66
CA ILE A 36 5.77 -11.34 -9.53
C ILE A 36 5.74 -10.07 -8.67
N HIS A 37 6.91 -9.56 -8.25
CA HIS A 37 7.02 -8.34 -7.47
C HIS A 37 6.31 -7.15 -8.13
N LYS A 38 6.54 -6.92 -9.42
CA LYS A 38 5.91 -5.81 -10.16
C LYS A 38 4.40 -5.99 -10.30
N THR A 39 3.96 -7.16 -10.77
CA THR A 39 2.55 -7.41 -11.05
C THR A 39 1.72 -7.40 -9.78
N VAL A 40 2.18 -8.07 -8.72
CA VAL A 40 1.45 -8.13 -7.46
C VAL A 40 1.35 -6.73 -6.84
N ASN A 41 2.46 -5.98 -6.72
CA ASN A 41 2.40 -4.62 -6.15
C ASN A 41 1.55 -3.66 -7.01
N LEU A 42 1.53 -3.82 -8.33
CA LEU A 42 0.67 -3.00 -9.20
C LEU A 42 -0.81 -3.26 -8.93
N ILE A 43 -1.22 -4.54 -8.94
CA ILE A 43 -2.61 -4.93 -8.66
C ILE A 43 -3.02 -4.49 -7.26
N SER A 44 -2.16 -4.71 -6.26
CA SER A 44 -2.42 -4.29 -4.89
C SER A 44 -2.53 -2.77 -4.74
N SER A 45 -1.73 -1.99 -5.47
CA SER A 45 -1.82 -0.52 -5.38
C SER A 45 -3.10 0.00 -6.04
N ILE A 46 -3.54 -0.62 -7.14
CA ILE A 46 -4.84 -0.33 -7.76
C ILE A 46 -5.98 -0.70 -6.80
N GLY A 47 -5.89 -1.86 -6.14
CA GLY A 47 -6.84 -2.28 -5.11
C GLY A 47 -6.89 -1.30 -3.92
N ALA A 48 -5.75 -0.83 -3.45
CA ALA A 48 -5.66 0.15 -2.37
C ALA A 48 -6.26 1.49 -2.79
N ALA A 49 -5.98 1.96 -4.00
CA ALA A 49 -6.59 3.17 -4.56
C ALA A 49 -8.12 3.04 -4.62
N ALA A 50 -8.63 1.92 -5.13
CA ALA A 50 -10.06 1.63 -5.14
C ALA A 50 -10.65 1.60 -3.73
N GLY A 51 -9.97 0.97 -2.76
CA GLY A 51 -10.38 0.94 -1.36
C GLY A 51 -10.48 2.34 -0.74
N ILE A 52 -9.53 3.23 -1.03
CA ILE A 52 -9.57 4.64 -0.59
C ILE A 52 -10.75 5.37 -1.22
N VAL A 53 -11.02 5.16 -2.51
CA VAL A 53 -12.20 5.75 -3.17
C VAL A 53 -13.49 5.26 -2.50
N MET A 54 -13.59 3.97 -2.14
CA MET A 54 -14.77 3.44 -1.46
C MET A 54 -15.03 4.12 -0.11
N VAL A 55 -14.00 4.33 0.73
CA VAL A 55 -14.20 5.01 2.02
C VAL A 55 -14.51 6.49 1.84
N PHE A 56 -13.93 7.13 0.83
CA PHE A 56 -14.23 8.53 0.52
C PHE A 56 -15.71 8.72 0.13
N ILE A 57 -16.24 7.83 -0.72
CA ILE A 57 -17.66 7.81 -1.08
C ILE A 57 -18.53 7.55 0.16
N TYR A 58 -18.14 6.57 1.00
CA TYR A 58 -18.85 6.25 2.23
C TYR A 58 -18.98 7.45 3.17
N ILE A 59 -17.85 8.08 3.53
CA ILE A 59 -17.81 9.24 4.45
C ILE A 59 -18.64 10.40 3.90
N THR A 60 -18.50 10.69 2.60
CA THR A 60 -19.28 11.75 1.93
C THR A 60 -20.78 11.46 1.98
N SER A 61 -21.18 10.19 1.80
CA SER A 61 -22.59 9.79 1.84
C SER A 61 -23.21 9.82 3.25
N THR A 62 -22.39 9.70 4.29
CA THR A 62 -22.84 9.73 5.69
C THR A 62 -22.65 11.09 6.35
N GLY A 63 -22.09 12.08 5.66
CA GLY A 63 -21.80 13.40 6.20
C GLY A 63 -20.69 13.42 7.25
N GLY A 64 -19.81 12.42 7.26
CA GLY A 64 -18.68 12.36 8.20
C GLY A 64 -17.53 13.28 7.78
N GLU A 65 -16.60 13.52 8.71
CA GLU A 65 -15.38 14.27 8.41
C GLU A 65 -14.30 13.38 7.81
N HIS A 66 -13.68 13.87 6.73
CA HIS A 66 -12.52 13.22 6.14
C HIS A 66 -11.28 13.53 6.98
N PHE A 67 -10.40 12.53 7.14
CA PHE A 67 -9.13 12.67 7.86
C PHE A 67 -9.22 12.96 9.36
N ASP A 68 -10.39 12.76 9.96
CA ASP A 68 -10.60 12.91 11.41
C ASP A 68 -10.11 11.68 12.20
N GLY A 69 -8.79 11.51 12.26
CA GLY A 69 -8.15 10.48 13.07
C GLY A 69 -6.85 9.91 12.54
N PHE A 70 -6.13 9.20 13.42
CA PHE A 70 -4.83 8.60 13.11
C PHE A 70 -4.91 7.51 12.02
N HIS A 71 -5.99 6.71 12.00
CA HIS A 71 -6.17 5.67 10.98
C HIS A 71 -6.16 6.27 9.56
N GLN A 72 -6.90 7.36 9.36
CA GLN A 72 -7.05 8.04 8.07
C GLN A 72 -5.73 8.70 7.63
N ILE A 73 -5.05 9.39 8.55
CA ILE A 73 -3.77 10.07 8.27
C ILE A 73 -2.68 9.06 7.93
N ILE A 74 -2.52 8.01 8.74
CA ILE A 74 -1.52 6.96 8.50
C ILE A 74 -1.86 6.20 7.22
N GLY A 75 -3.14 5.87 6.98
CA GLY A 75 -3.59 5.20 5.77
C GLY A 75 -3.28 5.98 4.49
N LEU A 76 -3.56 7.29 4.46
CA LEU A 76 -3.24 8.15 3.32
C LEU A 76 -1.71 8.25 3.13
N THR A 77 -0.96 8.45 4.22
CA THR A 77 0.50 8.54 4.17
C THR A 77 1.13 7.26 3.65
N ALA A 78 0.61 6.09 4.06
CA ALA A 78 1.02 4.78 3.57
C ALA A 78 0.80 4.66 2.06
N PHE A 79 -0.39 5.06 1.58
CA PHE A 79 -0.75 5.02 0.17
C PHE A 79 0.14 5.94 -0.68
N ILE A 80 0.34 7.20 -0.28
CA ILE A 80 1.23 8.13 -0.98
C ILE A 80 2.66 7.58 -1.04
N SER A 81 3.17 7.09 0.09
CA SER A 81 4.52 6.51 0.16
C SER A 81 4.66 5.29 -0.75
N ALA A 82 3.62 4.45 -0.84
CA ALA A 82 3.61 3.28 -1.73
C ALA A 82 3.54 3.70 -3.21
N ALA A 83 2.74 4.72 -3.55
CA ALA A 83 2.70 5.28 -4.90
C ALA A 83 4.07 5.83 -5.33
N VAL A 84 4.73 6.61 -4.46
CA VAL A 84 6.10 7.09 -4.70
C VAL A 84 7.07 5.91 -4.85
N THR A 85 6.97 4.89 -3.98
CA THR A 85 7.78 3.66 -4.09
C THR A 85 7.60 2.98 -5.44
N MET A 86 6.37 2.89 -5.95
CA MET A 86 6.07 2.32 -7.25
C MET A 86 6.73 3.12 -8.37
N PHE A 87 6.62 4.45 -8.37
CA PHE A 87 7.27 5.30 -9.36
C PHE A 87 8.79 5.14 -9.34
N LEU A 88 9.42 5.11 -8.15
CA LEU A 88 10.84 4.80 -8.00
C LEU A 88 11.17 3.40 -8.55
N GLY A 89 10.27 2.44 -8.38
CA GLY A 89 10.39 1.07 -8.88
C GLY A 89 10.49 0.98 -10.41
N PHE A 90 9.84 1.89 -11.15
CA PHE A 90 10.00 2.01 -12.60
C PHE A 90 11.17 2.91 -12.98
N TYR A 91 11.35 4.02 -12.27
CA TYR A 91 12.39 5.01 -12.55
C TYR A 91 13.81 4.49 -12.34
N GLN A 92 14.03 3.56 -11.39
CA GLN A 92 15.35 3.00 -11.07
C GLN A 92 16.11 2.41 -12.27
N PHE A 93 15.39 1.98 -13.32
CA PHE A 93 15.99 1.43 -14.53
C PHE A 93 16.60 2.51 -15.45
N LYS A 94 16.07 3.74 -15.39
CA LYS A 94 16.47 4.89 -16.22
C LYS A 94 17.32 5.92 -15.46
N ALA A 95 17.37 5.85 -14.14
CA ALA A 95 18.07 6.83 -13.31
C ALA A 95 19.57 6.91 -13.60
N LYS A 96 20.14 8.13 -13.51
CA LYS A 96 21.59 8.35 -13.55
C LYS A 96 22.28 7.72 -12.33
N ASN A 97 21.80 8.02 -11.12
CA ASN A 97 22.27 7.42 -9.87
C ASN A 97 21.40 6.20 -9.48
N LYS A 98 21.59 5.08 -10.19
CA LYS A 98 20.81 3.86 -9.93
C LYS A 98 20.96 3.30 -8.51
N PRO A 99 22.17 3.27 -7.88
CA PRO A 99 22.32 2.76 -6.52
C PRO A 99 21.48 3.52 -5.48
N ALA A 100 21.46 4.85 -5.55
CA ALA A 100 20.68 5.68 -4.63
C ALA A 100 19.18 5.42 -4.80
N ILE A 101 18.64 5.48 -6.03
CA ILE A 101 17.21 5.24 -6.29
C ILE A 101 16.79 3.82 -5.85
N ARG A 102 17.65 2.81 -6.06
CA ARG A 102 17.41 1.45 -5.56
C ARG A 102 17.38 1.38 -4.03
N ALA A 103 18.22 2.13 -3.35
CA ALA A 103 18.21 2.20 -1.89
C ALA A 103 16.92 2.86 -1.40
N THR A 104 16.55 4.01 -1.97
CA THR A 104 15.31 4.74 -1.65
C THR A 104 14.09 3.87 -1.90
N HIS A 105 13.97 3.23 -3.07
CA HIS A 105 12.86 2.32 -3.38
C HIS A 105 12.71 1.19 -2.35
N ARG A 106 13.82 0.57 -1.93
CA ARG A 106 13.82 -0.52 -0.94
C ARG A 106 13.43 -0.05 0.46
N TRP A 107 13.95 1.09 0.90
CA TRP A 107 13.63 1.63 2.23
C TRP A 107 12.20 2.16 2.29
N LEU A 108 11.79 2.95 1.30
CA LEU A 108 10.45 3.50 1.23
C LEU A 108 9.40 2.38 1.11
N GLY A 109 9.66 1.34 0.32
CA GLY A 109 8.74 0.20 0.21
C GLY A 109 8.55 -0.56 1.52
N ARG A 110 9.59 -0.71 2.34
CA ARG A 110 9.47 -1.31 3.68
C ARG A 110 8.72 -0.39 4.65
N LEU A 111 9.01 0.90 4.61
CA LEU A 111 8.31 1.89 5.42
C LEU A 111 6.81 1.94 5.08
N SER A 112 6.46 1.98 3.80
CA SER A 112 5.08 1.89 3.33
C SER A 112 4.38 0.65 3.85
N LEU A 113 5.03 -0.52 3.76
CA LEU A 113 4.45 -1.76 4.27
C LEU A 113 4.19 -1.68 5.79
N MET A 114 5.14 -1.16 6.58
CA MET A 114 4.93 -0.96 8.01
C MET A 114 3.75 -0.02 8.28
N MET A 115 3.63 1.08 7.55
CA MET A 115 2.51 2.01 7.68
C MET A 115 1.17 1.38 7.29
N PHE A 116 1.11 0.56 6.25
CA PHE A 116 -0.10 -0.20 5.88
C PHE A 116 -0.53 -1.15 7.00
N LEU A 117 0.42 -1.86 7.63
CA LEU A 117 0.14 -2.72 8.78
C LEU A 117 -0.39 -1.92 9.97
N THR A 118 0.24 -0.78 10.29
CA THR A 118 -0.24 0.12 11.34
C THR A 118 -1.65 0.64 11.03
N ALA A 119 -1.92 1.07 9.79
CA ALA A 119 -3.22 1.56 9.39
C ALA A 119 -4.30 0.48 9.53
N ILE A 120 -4.02 -0.78 9.15
CA ILE A 120 -4.94 -1.90 9.34
C ILE A 120 -5.22 -2.13 10.83
N ILE A 121 -4.19 -2.17 11.68
CA ILE A 121 -4.37 -2.38 13.12
C ILE A 121 -5.26 -1.27 13.71
N MET A 122 -4.95 0.00 13.39
CA MET A 122 -5.78 1.14 13.82
C MET A 122 -7.21 1.05 13.29
N GLY A 123 -7.40 0.59 12.05
CA GLY A 123 -8.73 0.41 11.46
C GLY A 123 -9.53 -0.68 12.17
N LEU A 124 -8.90 -1.79 12.56
CA LEU A 124 -9.52 -2.86 13.33
C LEU A 124 -9.91 -2.43 14.74
N ILE A 125 -9.06 -1.62 15.40
CA ILE A 125 -9.36 -1.01 16.71
C ILE A 125 -10.56 -0.07 16.60
N LEU A 126 -10.60 0.77 15.57
CA LEU A 126 -11.69 1.73 15.36
C LEU A 126 -13.06 1.06 15.25
N ILE A 127 -13.12 -0.16 14.71
CA ILE A 127 -14.34 -0.96 14.59
C ILE A 127 -14.50 -2.01 15.70
N ASN A 128 -13.68 -1.93 16.75
CA ASN A 128 -13.72 -2.81 17.93
C ASN A 128 -13.63 -4.31 17.61
N ILE A 129 -12.84 -4.69 16.60
CA ILE A 129 -12.54 -6.12 16.33
C ILE A 129 -11.39 -6.62 17.22
N ILE A 130 -10.42 -5.76 17.50
CA ILE A 130 -9.31 -5.98 18.44
C ILE A 130 -9.20 -4.77 19.37
#